data_AF-A0A924WB18-F1
#
_entry.id   AF-A0A924WB18-F1
#
_cell.length_a   1.000
_cell.length_b   1.000
_cell.length_c   1.000
_cell.angle_alpha   90.00
_cell.angle_beta   90.00
_cell.angle_gamma   90.00
#
_symmetry.space_group_name_H-M   'P 1'
#
loop_
_entity.id
_entity.type
_entity.pdbx_description
1 polymer ?
#
loop_
_entity_poly.entity_id
_entity_poly.type
_entity_poly.pdbx_seq_one_letter_code
_entity_poly.pdbx_strand_id
1 'polypeptide(L)'
;MITRITGVLECIDGNVATVALAGCGIAYEVLIPAYFAHRLRSEATPAASGSNPDETSGKQPSSTGSGDTLLMMHAPITLYTMEYLEGQGQGTSFIPRLIGFASPAEREFFDLLTTVKGLGNKRTLRALAVEPGAVVQAIIGRDARRL
;
A
#
# COMPACT_ATOMS: atom_id res chain seq x y z
N MET A 1 -4.90 -15.47 13.50
CA MET A 1 -4.60 -15.12 12.11
C MET A 1 -5.77 -14.34 11.53
N ILE A 2 -5.53 -13.08 11.16
CA ILE A 2 -6.51 -12.20 10.52
C ILE A 2 -6.33 -12.35 9.01
N THR A 3 -7.33 -12.89 8.32
CA THR A 3 -7.25 -13.22 6.88
C THR A 3 -7.98 -12.22 5.99
N ARG A 4 -8.86 -11.41 6.57
CA ARG A 4 -9.63 -10.38 5.87
C ARG A 4 -10.00 -9.26 6.85
N ILE A 5 -9.91 -8.02 6.39
CA ILE A 5 -10.40 -6.82 7.08
C ILE A 5 -11.33 -6.09 6.11
N THR A 6 -12.55 -5.79 6.56
CA THR A 6 -13.50 -4.96 5.81
C THR A 6 -13.88 -3.77 6.68
N GLY A 7 -13.74 -2.57 6.15
CA GLY A 7 -13.94 -1.33 6.91
C GLY A 7 -13.87 -0.10 6.02
N VAL A 8 -13.62 1.04 6.63
CA VAL A 8 -13.40 2.32 5.95
C VAL A 8 -11.91 2.61 5.97
N LEU A 9 -11.34 2.89 4.81
CA LEU A 9 -9.97 3.38 4.70
C LEU A 9 -9.94 4.81 5.22
N GLU A 10 -9.35 5.06 6.38
CA GLU A 10 -9.26 6.39 6.99
C GLU A 10 -8.11 7.20 6.39
N CYS A 11 -6.92 6.61 6.26
CA CYS A 11 -5.77 7.30 5.68
C CYS A 11 -4.72 6.34 5.13
N ILE A 12 -3.80 6.90 4.32
CA ILE A 12 -2.59 6.22 3.84
C ILE A 12 -1.37 7.07 4.12
N ASP A 13 -0.48 6.60 4.98
CA ASP A 13 0.83 7.17 5.24
C ASP A 13 1.93 6.26 4.66
N GLY A 14 2.68 6.75 3.67
CA GLY A 14 3.62 5.91 2.92
C GLY A 14 2.98 4.64 2.36
N ASN A 15 3.32 3.50 2.96
CA ASN A 15 2.81 2.16 2.62
C ASN A 15 1.98 1.54 3.77
N VAL A 16 1.42 2.38 4.64
CA VAL A 16 0.57 1.96 5.76
C VAL A 16 -0.82 2.53 5.54
N ALA A 17 -1.81 1.64 5.49
CA ALA A 17 -3.22 2.00 5.45
C ALA A 17 -3.83 1.83 6.85
N THR A 18 -4.57 2.84 7.28
CA THR A 18 -5.39 2.76 8.50
C THR A 18 -6.82 2.42 8.10
N VAL A 19 -7.31 1.26 8.55
CA VAL A 19 -8.66 0.78 8.23
C VAL A 19 -9.51 0.71 9.49
N ALA A 20 -10.49 1.59 9.60
CA ALA A 20 -11.46 1.58 10.68
C ALA A 20 -12.56 0.55 10.44
N LEU A 21 -12.80 -0.28 11.44
CA LEU A 21 -13.93 -1.20 11.46
C LEU A 21 -15.21 -0.45 11.84
N ALA A 22 -16.26 -0.65 11.05
CA ALA A 22 -17.53 0.01 11.27
C ALA A 22 -18.14 -0.37 12.63
N GLY A 23 -18.52 0.65 13.41
CA GLY A 23 -19.34 0.47 14.61
C GLY A 23 -18.61 -0.01 15.87
N CYS A 24 -17.28 -0.14 15.87
CA CYS A 24 -16.55 -0.60 17.06
C CYS A 24 -15.39 0.31 17.52
N GLY A 25 -15.10 1.41 16.80
CA GLY A 25 -14.07 2.37 17.21
C GLY A 25 -12.64 1.81 17.17
N ILE A 26 -12.43 0.71 16.45
CA ILE A 26 -11.13 0.06 16.27
C ILE A 26 -10.65 0.34 14.85
N ALA A 27 -9.38 0.72 14.72
CA ALA A 27 -8.69 0.80 13.44
C ALA A 27 -7.47 -0.14 13.44
N TYR A 28 -7.17 -0.70 12.26
CA TYR A 28 -5.99 -1.51 12.03
C TYR A 28 -5.00 -0.75 11.14
N GLU A 29 -3.74 -0.70 11.55
CA GLU A 29 -2.64 -0.38 10.67
C GLU A 29 -2.28 -1.62 9.84
N VAL A 30 -2.33 -1.47 8.53
CA VAL A 30 -2.07 -2.55 7.58
C VAL A 30 -0.99 -2.09 6.61
N LEU A 31 0.12 -2.81 6.56
CA LEU A 31 1.14 -2.61 5.54
C LEU A 31 0.55 -2.98 4.18
N ILE A 32 0.79 -2.17 3.16
CA ILE A 32 0.32 -2.42 1.80
C ILE A 32 1.49 -2.33 0.81
N PRO A 33 1.48 -3.11 -0.29
CA PRO A 33 2.45 -2.95 -1.37
C PRO A 33 2.43 -1.53 -1.96
N ALA A 34 3.57 -1.07 -2.49
CA ALA A 34 3.71 0.29 -3.01
C ALA A 34 2.76 0.58 -4.19
N TYR A 35 2.57 -0.38 -5.12
CA TYR A 35 1.60 -0.22 -6.21
C TYR A 35 0.18 0.03 -5.67
N PHE A 36 -0.18 -0.64 -4.57
CA PHE A 36 -1.52 -0.57 -4.03
C PHE A 36 -1.76 0.76 -3.29
N ALA A 37 -0.75 1.24 -2.56
CA ALA A 37 -0.78 2.59 -1.99
C ALA A 37 -0.96 3.66 -3.07
N HIS A 38 -0.25 3.55 -4.20
CA HIS A 38 -0.42 4.45 -5.34
C HIS A 38 -1.83 4.38 -5.94
N ARG A 39 -2.37 3.17 -6.15
CA ARG A 39 -3.72 2.96 -6.69
C ARG A 39 -4.78 3.61 -5.80
N LEU A 40 -4.76 3.32 -4.49
CA LEU A 40 -5.73 3.90 -3.55
C LEU A 40 -5.64 5.43 -3.49
N ARG A 41 -4.44 6.01 -3.56
CA ARG A 41 -4.26 7.48 -3.64
C ARG A 41 -4.83 8.07 -4.93
N SER A 42 -4.69 7.37 -6.05
CA SER A 42 -5.26 7.82 -7.33
C SER A 42 -6.79 7.79 -7.33
N GLU A 43 -7.39 6.77 -6.69
CA GLU A 43 -8.84 6.63 -6.55
C GLU A 43 -9.45 7.67 -5.58
N ALA A 44 -8.64 8.16 -4.64
CA ALA A 44 -9.03 9.16 -3.66
C ALA A 44 -8.97 10.61 -4.14
N THR A 45 -8.43 10.84 -5.34
CA THR A 45 -8.49 12.18 -5.94
C THR A 45 -9.95 12.43 -6.33
N PRO A 46 -10.65 13.39 -5.69
CA PRO A 46 -12.00 13.69 -6.10
C PRO A 46 -11.96 14.15 -7.55
N ALA A 47 -12.82 13.57 -8.39
CA ALA A 47 -13.06 14.04 -9.74
C ALA A 47 -13.32 15.55 -9.68
N ALA A 48 -12.33 16.35 -10.09
CA ALA A 48 -12.47 17.77 -10.33
C ALA A 48 -13.43 17.94 -11.51
N SER A 49 -14.71 18.09 -11.19
CA SER A 49 -15.71 18.64 -12.10
C SER A 49 -15.71 20.15 -11.93
N GLY A 50 -15.35 20.87 -12.98
CA GLY A 50 -15.44 22.34 -13.04
C GLY A 50 -14.26 23.00 -13.75
N SER A 51 -14.40 23.21 -15.05
CA SER A 51 -13.55 24.08 -15.85
C SER A 51 -13.57 25.53 -15.36
N ASN A 52 -12.39 26.17 -15.28
CA ASN A 52 -12.12 27.35 -16.10
C ASN A 52 -10.61 27.67 -16.21
N PRO A 53 -10.10 28.09 -17.38
CA PRO A 53 -8.72 28.46 -17.60
C PRO A 53 -8.57 29.99 -17.56
N ASP A 54 -8.00 30.54 -16.50
CA ASP A 54 -7.20 31.78 -16.56
C ASP A 54 -6.64 32.08 -15.16
N GLU A 55 -5.33 31.97 -14.99
CA GLU A 55 -4.51 33.10 -14.52
C GLU A 55 -3.03 32.73 -14.47
N THR A 56 -2.24 33.70 -14.91
CA THR A 56 -0.83 33.62 -15.27
C THR A 56 0.06 33.99 -14.09
N SER A 57 1.12 33.20 -13.90
CA SER A 57 2.43 33.56 -13.31
C SER A 57 2.49 34.07 -11.86
N GLY A 58 3.13 33.27 -10.99
CA GLY A 58 3.58 33.78 -9.69
C GLY A 58 4.27 32.75 -8.78
N LYS A 59 5.59 32.55 -8.98
CA LYS A 59 6.61 32.24 -7.94
C LYS A 59 6.47 30.92 -7.15
N GLN A 60 7.34 29.95 -7.46
CA GLN A 60 7.69 28.85 -6.54
C GLN A 60 8.41 29.39 -5.29
N PRO A 61 8.02 28.97 -4.08
CA PRO A 61 8.93 28.86 -2.97
C PRO A 61 9.37 27.40 -2.82
N SER A 62 10.67 27.19 -2.91
CA SER A 62 11.36 26.01 -2.40
C SER A 62 11.28 26.00 -0.88
N SER A 63 10.57 25.02 -0.29
CA SER A 63 10.77 24.64 1.11
C SER A 63 10.60 23.14 1.27
N THR A 64 11.71 22.50 1.61
CA THR A 64 11.84 21.16 2.17
C THR A 64 10.80 20.93 3.27
N GLY A 65 9.84 20.07 2.96
CA GLY A 65 8.97 19.40 3.91
C GLY A 65 8.49 18.16 3.20
N SER A 66 9.03 16.98 3.57
CA SER A 66 8.44 15.69 3.19
C SER A 66 7.12 15.57 3.94
N GLY A 67 6.13 16.34 3.51
CA GLY A 67 4.75 16.26 3.95
C GLY A 67 4.13 15.06 3.28
N ASP A 68 4.31 13.89 3.89
CA ASP A 68 3.42 12.76 3.66
C ASP A 68 2.00 13.26 3.97
N THR A 69 1.30 13.62 2.89
CA THR A 69 -0.02 14.23 2.97
C THR A 69 -0.97 13.16 3.46
N LEU A 70 -1.36 13.28 4.73
CA LEU A 70 -2.37 12.44 5.36
C LEU A 70 -3.72 12.70 4.67
N LEU A 71 -4.01 11.94 3.62
CA LEU A 71 -5.30 12.00 2.93
C LEU A 71 -6.32 11.22 3.76
N MET A 72 -7.27 11.95 4.34
CA MET A 72 -8.43 11.37 5.01
C MET A 72 -9.40 10.85 3.94
N MET A 73 -9.49 9.54 3.78
CA MET A 73 -10.43 8.88 2.88
C MET A 73 -11.59 8.34 3.72
N HIS A 74 -12.78 8.26 3.14
CA HIS A 74 -13.93 7.61 3.77
C HIS A 74 -14.48 6.54 2.82
N ALA A 75 -13.58 5.84 2.13
CA ALA A 75 -13.93 4.83 1.14
C ALA A 75 -14.05 3.46 1.82
N PRO A 76 -15.13 2.69 1.55
CA PRO A 76 -15.20 1.31 1.99
C PRO A 76 -14.10 0.49 1.30
N ILE A 77 -13.39 -0.34 2.05
CA ILE A 77 -12.32 -1.18 1.54
C ILE A 77 -12.41 -2.59 2.14
N THR A 78 -12.03 -3.58 1.36
CA THR A 78 -11.76 -4.93 1.85
C THR A 78 -10.32 -5.29 1.52
N LEU A 79 -9.57 -5.65 2.56
CA LEU A 79 -8.20 -6.12 2.47
C LEU A 79 -8.15 -7.61 2.77
N TYR A 80 -7.49 -8.37 1.90
CA TYR A 80 -7.11 -9.76 2.16
C TYR A 80 -5.76 -9.73 2.84
N THR A 81 -5.68 -10.26 4.05
CA THR A 81 -4.53 -10.02 4.92
C THR A 81 -3.72 -11.28 5.17
N MET A 82 -2.43 -11.06 5.42
CA MET A 82 -1.52 -12.03 6.03
C MET A 82 -0.88 -11.39 7.26
N GLU A 83 -0.56 -12.21 8.26
CA GLU A 83 0.12 -11.79 9.48
C GLU A 83 1.54 -12.37 9.48
N TYR A 84 2.53 -11.55 9.83
CA TYR A 84 3.88 -12.03 10.05
C TYR A 84 4.50 -11.42 11.31
N LEU A 85 5.45 -12.15 11.89
CA LEU A 85 6.19 -11.70 13.06
C LEU A 85 7.49 -11.02 12.61
N GLU A 86 7.57 -9.72 12.85
CA GLU A 86 8.76 -8.93 12.56
C GLU A 86 9.74 -8.97 13.73
N GLY A 87 10.87 -9.65 13.56
CA GLY A 87 11.93 -9.68 14.57
C GLY A 87 12.50 -8.28 14.85
N GLN A 88 12.64 -7.95 16.12
CA GLN A 88 13.25 -6.73 16.63
C GLN A 88 14.58 -7.05 17.32
N GLY A 89 15.62 -6.27 17.03
CA GLY A 89 16.93 -6.40 17.67
C GLY A 89 17.53 -7.81 17.55
N GLN A 90 18.02 -8.36 18.67
CA GLN A 90 18.67 -9.67 18.72
C GLN A 90 17.70 -10.87 18.73
N GLY A 91 16.51 -10.73 18.15
CA GLY A 91 15.62 -11.87 17.84
C GLY A 91 14.81 -12.44 19.02
N THR A 92 14.76 -11.75 20.15
CA THR A 92 13.94 -12.14 21.32
C THR A 92 12.58 -11.45 21.35
N SER A 93 12.38 -10.40 20.55
CA SER A 93 11.14 -9.64 20.46
C SER A 93 10.61 -9.68 19.03
N PHE A 94 9.31 -9.90 18.90
CA PHE A 94 8.61 -9.92 17.62
C PHE A 94 7.42 -8.96 17.68
N ILE A 95 7.27 -8.16 16.64
CA ILE A 95 6.11 -7.29 16.45
C ILE A 95 5.21 -7.93 15.39
N PRO A 96 3.96 -8.27 15.70
CA PRO A 96 3.00 -8.70 14.70
C PRO A 96 2.72 -7.58 13.71
N ARG A 97 2.81 -7.90 12.42
CA ARG A 97 2.50 -6.99 11.31
C ARG A 97 1.46 -7.62 10.41
N LEU A 98 0.49 -6.81 10.02
CA LEU A 98 -0.48 -7.18 8.98
C LEU A 98 -0.02 -6.62 7.65
N ILE A 99 -0.12 -7.44 6.61
CA ILE A 99 0.01 -7.01 5.22
C ILE A 99 -1.34 -7.20 4.55
N GLY A 100 -1.82 -6.21 3.80
CA GLY A 100 -3.11 -6.21 3.10
C GLY A 100 -2.96 -6.13 1.58
N PHE A 101 -3.84 -6.86 0.89
CA PHE A 101 -3.91 -6.94 -0.57
C PHE A 101 -5.35 -6.70 -1.03
N ALA A 102 -5.54 -6.25 -2.28
CA ALA A 102 -6.88 -5.99 -2.80
C ALA A 102 -7.61 -7.26 -3.20
N SER A 103 -6.89 -8.36 -3.46
CA SER A 103 -7.48 -9.65 -3.78
C SER A 103 -6.75 -10.83 -3.12
N PRO A 104 -7.40 -12.01 -3.01
CA PRO A 104 -6.73 -13.23 -2.55
C PRO A 104 -5.57 -13.64 -3.46
N ALA A 105 -5.71 -13.45 -4.77
CA ALA A 105 -4.69 -13.82 -5.74
C ALA A 105 -3.42 -12.97 -5.60
N GLU A 106 -3.56 -11.68 -5.31
CA GLU A 106 -2.41 -10.80 -5.01
C GLU A 106 -1.68 -11.24 -3.73
N ARG A 107 -2.43 -11.66 -2.69
CA ARG A 107 -1.85 -12.22 -1.47
C ARG A 107 -1.07 -13.49 -1.76
N GLU A 108 -1.66 -14.43 -2.51
CA GLU A 108 -1.00 -15.69 -2.89
C GLU A 108 0.25 -15.46 -3.73
N PHE A 109 0.21 -14.50 -4.65
CA PHE A 109 1.38 -14.09 -5.41
C PHE A 109 2.48 -13.52 -4.51
N PHE A 110 2.12 -12.68 -3.54
CA PHE A 110 3.08 -12.14 -2.58
C PHE A 110 3.73 -13.26 -1.75
N ASP A 111 2.94 -14.17 -1.21
CA ASP A 111 3.44 -15.33 -0.45
C ASP A 111 4.44 -16.13 -1.28
N LEU A 112 4.09 -16.45 -2.54
CA LEU A 112 4.99 -17.14 -3.46
C LEU A 112 6.27 -16.34 -3.73
N LEU A 113 6.16 -15.04 -3.99
CA LEU A 113 7.30 -14.17 -4.28
C LEU A 113 8.26 -14.09 -3.09
N THR A 114 7.76 -14.17 -1.85
CA THR A 114 8.62 -14.16 -0.65
C THR A 114 9.45 -15.43 -0.45
N THR A 115 9.13 -16.51 -1.17
CA THR A 115 9.94 -17.74 -1.15
C THR A 115 11.25 -17.60 -1.92
N VAL A 116 11.38 -16.58 -2.77
CA VAL A 116 12.58 -16.32 -3.55
C VAL A 116 13.71 -15.86 -2.64
N LYS A 117 14.89 -16.46 -2.80
CA LYS A 117 16.08 -16.11 -2.01
C LYS A 117 16.35 -14.62 -2.06
N GLY A 118 16.34 -13.98 -0.89
CA GLY A 118 16.62 -12.54 -0.74
C GLY A 118 15.40 -11.62 -0.81
N LEU A 119 14.19 -12.16 -1.03
CA LEU A 119 12.91 -11.44 -1.01
C LEU A 119 12.11 -11.80 0.25
N GLY A 120 12.45 -11.22 1.40
CA GLY A 120 11.58 -11.29 2.59
C GLY A 120 10.46 -10.25 2.55
N ASN A 121 9.43 -10.38 3.40
CA ASN A 121 8.23 -9.52 3.45
C ASN A 121 8.51 -8.02 3.21
N LYS A 122 9.43 -7.42 3.96
CA LYS A 122 9.78 -5.99 3.81
C LYS A 122 10.36 -5.64 2.43
N ARG A 123 11.24 -6.50 1.89
CA ARG A 123 11.85 -6.28 0.58
C ARG A 123 10.81 -6.47 -0.52
N THR A 124 9.95 -7.47 -0.40
CA THR A 124 8.87 -7.73 -1.35
C THR A 124 7.84 -6.60 -1.37
N LEU A 125 7.44 -6.07 -0.20
CA LEU A 125 6.55 -4.91 -0.09
C LEU A 125 7.07 -3.69 -0.86
N ARG A 126 8.39 -3.46 -0.81
CA ARG A 126 9.06 -2.38 -1.54
C ARG A 126 9.25 -2.70 -3.03
N ALA A 127 9.55 -3.96 -3.37
CA ALA A 127 9.79 -4.40 -4.74
C ALA A 127 8.52 -4.41 -5.59
N LEU A 128 7.36 -4.58 -4.98
CA LEU A 128 6.05 -4.47 -5.62
C LEU A 128 5.65 -2.99 -5.80
N ALA A 129 6.45 -2.27 -6.59
CA ALA A 129 6.18 -0.89 -7.01
C ALA A 129 5.15 -0.82 -8.15
N VAL A 130 5.04 -1.88 -8.95
CA VAL A 130 4.05 -2.02 -10.02
C VAL A 130 3.08 -3.16 -9.72
N GLU A 131 1.96 -3.17 -10.45
CA GLU A 131 0.91 -4.17 -10.31
C GLU A 131 1.44 -5.61 -10.51
N PRO A 132 0.97 -6.60 -9.72
CA PRO A 132 1.45 -7.98 -9.81
C PRO A 132 1.38 -8.58 -11.22
N GLY A 133 0.35 -8.22 -12.01
CA GLY A 133 0.25 -8.65 -13.40
C GLY A 133 1.45 -8.21 -14.26
N ALA A 134 1.93 -6.98 -14.08
CA ALA A 134 3.11 -6.48 -14.80
C ALA A 134 4.39 -7.20 -14.37
N VAL A 135 4.52 -7.50 -13.07
CA VAL A 135 5.64 -8.30 -12.53
C VAL A 135 5.66 -9.69 -13.14
N VAL A 136 4.50 -10.37 -13.19
CA VAL A 136 4.37 -11.71 -13.80
C VAL A 136 4.78 -11.67 -15.27
N GLN A 137 4.32 -10.67 -16.03
CA GLN A 137 4.69 -10.53 -17.45
C GLN A 137 6.20 -10.30 -17.64
N ALA A 138 6.82 -9.48 -16.80
CA ALA A 138 8.27 -9.25 -16.83
C ALA A 138 9.06 -10.53 -16.51
N ILE A 139 8.59 -11.35 -15.56
CA ILE A 139 9.20 -12.64 -15.23
C ILE A 139 9.10 -13.61 -16.41
N ILE A 140 7.91 -13.78 -17.00
CA ILE A 140 7.68 -14.67 -18.15
C ILE A 140 8.56 -14.25 -19.34
N GLY A 141 8.60 -12.94 -19.62
CA GLY A 141 9.41 -12.37 -20.70
C GLY A 141 10.92 -12.32 -20.41
N ARG A 142 11.36 -12.67 -19.19
CA ARG A 142 12.74 -12.51 -18.71
C ARG A 142 13.27 -11.08 -18.88
N ASP A 143 12.39 -10.10 -18.74
CA ASP A 143 12.68 -8.68 -18.98
C ASP A 143 12.62 -7.88 -17.68
N ALA A 144 13.66 -8.01 -16.86
CA ALA A 144 13.75 -7.30 -15.58
C ALA A 144 13.85 -5.77 -15.73
N ARG A 145 14.17 -5.24 -16.93
CA ARG A 145 14.30 -3.80 -17.18
C ARG A 145 12.96 -3.07 -17.21
N ARG A 146 11.85 -3.81 -17.24
CA ARG A 146 10.48 -3.29 -17.22
C ARG A 146 9.95 -2.96 -15.82
N LEU A 147 10.68 -3.33 -14.77
CA LEU A 147 10.31 -3.16 -13.35
C LEU A 147 11.18 -2.09 -12.70
#